data_AF-A0A945F8G3-F1
#
_entry.id   AF-A0A945F8G3-F1
#
_cell.length_a   1.000
_cell.length_b   1.000
_cell.length_c   1.000
_cell.angle_alpha   90.00
_cell.angle_beta   90.00
_cell.angle_gamma   90.00
#
_symmetry.space_group_name_H-M   'P 1'
#
loop_
_entity.id
_entity.type
_entity.pdbx_description
1 polymer ?
#
loop_
_entity_poly.entity_id
_entity_poly.type
_entity_poly.pdbx_seq_one_letter_code
_entity_poly.pdbx_strand_id
1 'polypeptide(L)'
;MRKPSGADPKKRKGLIIVNTGDGKGKSTAAFGLAMRAAGNKMNVFIMQFMKGQWKAGERKAFEKLAPYVEVIPMGDGFTWDTENIEQDKATARKAFEIVKEKLLSEKYQMVIFEEINYVLHYQFFPEDEFLELLKNKPEKVHVVCTGRNASDRLIEIADLVTEMKMIKHPFKEQGIPAQKGIEF
;
A
#
# COMPACT_ATOMS: atom_id res chain seq x y z
N MET A 1 23.40 1.96 25.35
CA MET A 1 23.34 2.80 24.12
C MET A 1 22.88 4.20 24.51
N ARG A 2 23.68 5.24 24.23
CA ARG A 2 23.28 6.64 24.46
C ARG A 2 22.12 6.97 23.51
N LYS A 3 21.01 7.46 24.06
CA LYS A 3 19.91 8.03 23.27
C LYS A 3 20.42 9.27 22.52
N PRO A 4 20.34 9.36 21.20
CA PRO A 4 19.78 10.57 20.62
C PRO A 4 18.27 10.51 20.92
N SER A 5 17.58 11.55 21.36
CA SER A 5 17.19 12.64 20.47
C SER A 5 16.12 13.50 21.16
N GLY A 6 15.82 14.67 20.60
CA GLY A 6 14.63 15.48 20.91
C GLY A 6 13.30 14.84 20.50
N ALA A 7 13.19 13.50 20.54
CA ALA A 7 11.94 12.79 20.31
C ALA A 7 11.07 12.83 21.58
N ASP A 8 9.83 13.28 21.44
CA ASP A 8 8.82 13.28 22.50
C ASP A 8 7.92 12.03 22.37
N PRO A 9 7.97 11.08 23.33
CA PRO A 9 7.09 9.91 23.33
C PRO A 9 5.59 10.24 23.32
N LYS A 10 5.19 11.43 23.78
CA LYS A 10 3.79 11.88 23.75
C LYS A 10 3.29 12.14 22.34
N LYS A 11 4.18 12.30 21.35
CA LYS A 11 3.82 12.49 19.93
C LYS A 11 3.61 11.18 19.16
N ARG A 12 3.61 10.02 19.84
CA ARG A 12 3.34 8.73 19.17
C ARG A 12 1.91 8.70 18.65
N LYS A 13 1.78 8.53 17.34
CA LYS A 13 0.52 8.36 16.61
C LYS A 13 0.69 7.34 15.49
N GLY A 14 -0.42 6.89 14.93
CA GLY A 14 -0.46 6.16 13.67
C GLY A 14 -0.01 7.07 12.52
N LEU A 15 0.88 6.56 11.69
CA LEU A 15 1.54 7.34 10.62
C LEU A 15 0.88 7.09 9.27
N ILE A 16 0.88 8.11 8.41
CA ILE A 16 0.65 7.96 6.96
C ILE A 16 2.01 7.82 6.28
N ILE A 17 2.23 6.70 5.62
CA ILE A 17 3.49 6.34 4.96
C ILE A 17 3.25 6.19 3.46
N VAL A 18 4.09 6.79 2.62
CA VAL A 18 4.00 6.70 1.16
C VAL A 18 5.32 6.14 0.61
N ASN A 19 5.23 5.01 -0.09
CA ASN A 19 6.34 4.45 -0.86
C ASN A 19 6.07 4.62 -2.35
N THR A 20 6.76 5.56 -2.99
CA THR A 20 6.58 5.92 -4.41
C THR A 20 7.88 5.81 -5.22
N GLY A 21 7.91 6.35 -6.43
CA GLY A 21 9.07 6.33 -7.35
C GLY A 21 9.11 5.14 -8.30
N ASP A 22 9.96 5.24 -9.32
CA ASP A 22 10.02 4.29 -10.43
C ASP A 22 10.75 2.98 -10.11
N GLY A 23 11.56 2.97 -9.05
CA GLY A 23 12.37 1.84 -8.63
C GLY A 23 11.57 0.69 -8.03
N LYS A 24 12.15 -0.51 -8.07
CA LYS A 24 11.63 -1.70 -7.39
C LYS A 24 11.72 -1.53 -5.87
N GLY A 25 10.68 -1.98 -5.16
CA GLY A 25 10.73 -2.15 -3.71
C GLY A 25 9.50 -1.63 -2.96
N LYS A 26 8.61 -0.88 -3.60
CA LYS A 26 7.53 -0.13 -2.94
C LYS A 26 6.60 -1.05 -2.14
N SER A 27 6.05 -2.05 -2.83
CA SER A 27 5.17 -3.06 -2.24
C SER A 27 5.91 -3.99 -1.29
N THR A 28 7.14 -4.43 -1.63
CA THR A 28 7.92 -5.32 -0.75
C THR A 28 8.31 -4.63 0.57
N ALA A 29 8.56 -3.32 0.56
CA ALA A 29 8.80 -2.55 1.78
C ALA A 29 7.52 -2.45 2.64
N ALA A 30 6.36 -2.22 2.03
CA ALA A 30 5.08 -2.23 2.73
C ALA A 30 4.75 -3.62 3.32
N PHE A 31 5.00 -4.68 2.57
CA PHE A 31 4.83 -6.06 3.05
C PHE A 31 5.83 -6.44 4.15
N GLY A 32 7.05 -5.91 4.11
CA GLY A 32 8.00 -6.01 5.23
C GLY A 32 7.48 -5.35 6.51
N LEU A 33 6.77 -4.21 6.40
CA LEU A 33 6.07 -3.60 7.53
C LEU A 33 4.91 -4.47 8.03
N ALA A 34 4.12 -5.06 7.14
CA ALA A 34 3.07 -6.01 7.51
C ALA A 34 3.63 -7.19 8.30
N MET A 35 4.73 -7.79 7.83
CA MET A 35 5.41 -8.89 8.52
C MET A 35 5.91 -8.45 9.91
N ARG A 36 6.50 -7.26 10.02
CA ARG A 36 6.95 -6.71 11.30
C ARG A 36 5.78 -6.49 12.26
N ALA A 37 4.67 -5.93 11.79
CA ALA A 37 3.48 -5.68 12.58
C ALA A 37 2.85 -7.00 13.06
N ALA A 38 2.67 -7.96 12.16
CA ALA A 38 2.14 -9.29 12.49
C ALA A 38 3.03 -10.03 13.51
N GLY A 39 4.36 -9.93 13.37
CA GLY A 39 5.31 -10.47 14.37
C GLY A 39 5.16 -9.85 15.77
N ASN A 40 4.59 -8.65 15.87
CA ASN A 40 4.23 -7.98 17.12
C ASN A 40 2.75 -8.12 17.47
N LYS A 41 2.06 -9.11 16.88
CA LYS A 41 0.64 -9.43 17.12
C LYS A 41 -0.33 -8.28 16.80
N MET A 42 0.08 -7.38 15.90
CA MET A 42 -0.80 -6.35 15.36
C MET A 42 -1.60 -6.92 14.20
N ASN A 43 -2.88 -6.56 14.13
CA ASN A 43 -3.72 -6.89 13.00
C ASN A 43 -3.41 -5.94 11.84
N VAL A 44 -3.20 -6.51 10.66
CA VAL A 44 -2.87 -5.82 9.42
C VAL A 44 -3.93 -6.13 8.37
N PHE A 45 -4.47 -5.10 7.75
CA PHE A 45 -5.30 -5.22 6.56
C PHE A 45 -4.52 -4.78 5.34
N ILE A 46 -4.56 -5.56 4.26
CA ILE A 46 -3.91 -5.24 3.00
C ILE A 46 -4.96 -5.26 1.89
N MET A 47 -5.23 -4.08 1.32
CA MET A 47 -5.94 -3.96 0.05
C MET A 47 -4.92 -3.91 -1.08
N GLN A 48 -5.04 -4.82 -2.05
CA GLN A 48 -4.25 -4.76 -3.28
C GLN A 48 -5.14 -4.24 -4.40
N PHE A 49 -4.85 -3.04 -4.88
CA PHE A 49 -5.50 -2.48 -6.06
C PHE A 49 -4.82 -2.99 -7.33
N MET A 50 -5.53 -2.93 -8.48
CA MET A 50 -4.96 -3.17 -9.81
C MET A 50 -4.36 -4.58 -10.00
N LYS A 51 -4.71 -5.54 -9.13
CA LYS A 51 -4.14 -6.89 -9.16
C LYS A 51 -5.20 -7.92 -9.49
N GLY A 52 -5.04 -8.58 -10.63
CA GLY A 52 -5.82 -9.75 -11.03
C GLY A 52 -5.46 -11.03 -10.25
N GLN A 53 -5.73 -12.19 -10.84
CA GLN A 53 -5.55 -13.52 -10.21
C GLN A 53 -4.08 -13.95 -9.95
N TRP A 54 -3.12 -13.03 -10.04
CA TRP A 54 -1.70 -13.36 -9.87
C TRP A 54 -1.42 -13.90 -8.46
N LYS A 55 -0.88 -15.12 -8.39
CA LYS A 55 -0.52 -15.79 -7.13
C LYS A 55 0.86 -15.36 -6.62
N ALA A 56 0.98 -14.08 -6.24
CA ALA A 56 2.20 -13.53 -5.67
C ALA A 56 2.60 -14.29 -4.39
N GLY A 57 3.89 -14.57 -4.22
CA GLY A 57 4.44 -15.33 -3.09
C GLY A 57 4.04 -14.78 -1.71
N GLU A 58 3.87 -13.47 -1.59
CA GLU A 58 3.49 -12.80 -0.35
C GLU A 58 2.09 -13.20 0.12
N ARG A 59 1.13 -13.44 -0.78
CA ARG A 59 -0.21 -13.91 -0.38
C ARG A 59 -0.13 -15.25 0.36
N LYS A 60 0.66 -16.19 -0.17
CA LYS A 60 0.90 -17.51 0.46
C LYS A 60 1.62 -17.38 1.80
N ALA A 61 2.49 -16.38 1.95
CA ALA A 61 3.15 -16.10 3.22
C ALA A 61 2.16 -15.50 4.23
N PHE A 62 1.32 -14.57 3.81
CA PHE A 62 0.31 -13.93 4.66
C PHE A 62 -0.79 -14.89 5.12
N GLU A 63 -1.18 -15.87 4.30
CA GLU A 63 -2.07 -16.97 4.72
C GLU A 63 -1.53 -17.70 5.97
N LYS A 64 -0.20 -17.89 6.06
CA LYS A 64 0.45 -18.50 7.23
C LYS A 64 0.59 -17.55 8.42
N LEU A 65 0.37 -16.25 8.22
CA LEU A 65 0.35 -15.24 9.27
C LEU A 65 -1.06 -14.94 9.78
N ALA A 66 -2.08 -15.68 9.31
CA ALA A 66 -3.39 -15.67 9.94
C ALA A 66 -3.28 -16.02 11.45
N PRO A 67 -4.04 -15.34 12.33
CA PRO A 67 -5.12 -14.40 12.03
C PRO A 67 -4.66 -12.93 11.87
N TYR A 68 -3.36 -12.64 11.96
CA TYR A 68 -2.87 -11.25 12.05
C TYR A 68 -2.87 -10.48 10.73
N VAL A 69 -2.85 -11.17 9.58
CA VAL A 69 -2.86 -10.50 8.28
C VAL A 69 -4.06 -10.94 7.47
N GLU A 70 -4.90 -9.97 7.10
CA GLU A 70 -5.98 -10.14 6.14
C GLU A 70 -5.61 -9.43 4.84
N VAL A 71 -5.77 -10.13 3.71
CA VAL A 71 -5.46 -9.60 2.38
C VAL A 71 -6.69 -9.72 1.51
N ILE A 72 -7.10 -8.61 0.90
CA ILE A 72 -8.14 -8.59 -0.14
C ILE A 72 -7.49 -8.09 -1.43
N PRO A 73 -7.36 -8.97 -2.45
CA PRO A 73 -6.99 -8.54 -3.78
C PRO A 73 -8.21 -8.06 -4.55
N MET A 74 -8.17 -6.85 -5.08
CA MET A 74 -9.19 -6.30 -5.97
C MET A 74 -8.58 -5.63 -7.19
N GLY A 75 -9.15 -5.95 -8.35
CA GLY A 75 -8.67 -5.51 -9.64
C GLY A 75 -8.90 -6.60 -10.68
N ASP A 76 -9.16 -6.18 -11.90
CA ASP A 76 -9.39 -7.08 -13.02
C ASP A 76 -8.08 -7.44 -13.77
N GLY A 77 -6.96 -6.92 -13.30
CA GLY A 77 -5.66 -6.91 -13.99
C GLY A 77 -5.04 -5.52 -13.87
N PHE A 78 -3.92 -5.29 -14.55
CA PHE A 78 -3.46 -3.92 -14.75
C PHE A 78 -4.34 -3.24 -15.80
N THR A 79 -4.45 -1.91 -15.76
CA THR A 79 -5.36 -1.15 -16.64
C THR A 79 -4.99 -1.16 -18.12
N TRP A 80 -3.81 -1.64 -18.47
CA TRP A 80 -3.41 -1.91 -19.85
C TRP A 80 -3.82 -3.30 -20.33
N ASP A 81 -4.32 -4.16 -19.43
CA ASP A 81 -4.90 -5.45 -19.75
C ASP A 81 -6.45 -5.38 -19.86
N THR A 82 -7.06 -4.27 -19.41
CA THR A 82 -8.51 -4.03 -19.44
C THR A 82 -8.88 -2.98 -20.50
N GLU A 83 -9.77 -3.33 -21.44
CA GLU A 83 -10.32 -2.37 -22.40
C GLU A 83 -11.55 -1.60 -21.86
N ASN A 84 -11.85 -1.74 -20.57
CA ASN A 84 -13.09 -1.24 -19.96
C ASN A 84 -12.86 -0.38 -18.71
N ILE A 85 -12.62 0.91 -18.94
CA ILE A 85 -12.40 1.92 -17.88
C ILE A 85 -13.56 2.05 -16.89
N GLU A 86 -14.81 1.84 -17.33
CA GLU A 86 -15.97 1.96 -16.44
C GLU A 86 -16.04 0.79 -15.45
N GLN A 87 -15.61 -0.40 -15.87
CA GLN A 87 -15.41 -1.52 -14.96
C GLN A 87 -14.30 -1.24 -13.95
N ASP A 88 -13.16 -0.70 -14.39
CA ASP A 88 -12.05 -0.36 -13.49
C ASP A 88 -12.46 0.68 -12.43
N LYS A 89 -13.22 1.72 -12.83
CA LYS A 89 -13.82 2.68 -11.90
C LYS A 89 -14.77 2.02 -10.91
N ALA A 90 -15.63 1.12 -11.37
CA ALA A 90 -16.57 0.42 -10.50
C ALA A 90 -15.85 -0.50 -9.49
N THR A 91 -14.81 -1.21 -9.94
CA THR A 91 -13.95 -2.05 -9.08
C THR A 91 -13.20 -1.19 -8.06
N ALA A 92 -12.61 -0.08 -8.48
CA ALA A 92 -11.93 0.87 -7.59
C ALA A 92 -12.89 1.46 -6.55
N ARG A 93 -14.12 1.81 -6.94
CA ARG A 93 -15.15 2.32 -6.02
C ARG A 93 -15.52 1.28 -4.96
N LYS A 94 -15.74 0.02 -5.35
CA LYS A 94 -15.99 -1.08 -4.40
C LYS A 94 -14.82 -1.28 -3.44
N ALA A 95 -13.59 -1.22 -3.97
CA ALA A 95 -12.39 -1.33 -3.16
C ALA A 95 -12.24 -0.20 -2.15
N PHE A 96 -12.59 1.02 -2.55
CA PHE A 96 -12.60 2.18 -1.66
C PHE A 96 -13.59 2.02 -0.50
N GLU A 97 -14.80 1.52 -0.74
CA GLU A 97 -15.77 1.29 0.35
C GLU A 97 -15.28 0.25 1.38
N ILE A 98 -14.67 -0.85 0.91
CA ILE A 98 -14.08 -1.86 1.80
C ILE A 98 -12.92 -1.26 2.59
N VAL A 99 -12.06 -0.48 1.94
CA VAL A 99 -10.95 0.22 2.61
C VAL A 99 -11.45 1.16 3.70
N LYS A 100 -12.48 1.95 3.40
CA LYS A 100 -13.10 2.88 4.35
C LYS A 100 -13.64 2.14 5.57
N GLU A 101 -14.40 1.07 5.36
CA GLU A 101 -14.91 0.23 6.45
C GLU A 101 -13.76 -0.32 7.32
N LYS A 102 -12.75 -0.93 6.70
CA LYS A 102 -11.64 -1.59 7.39
C LYS A 102 -10.80 -0.60 8.18
N LEU A 103 -10.46 0.55 7.58
CA LEU A 103 -9.67 1.59 8.22
C LEU A 103 -10.37 2.20 9.43
N LEU A 104 -11.69 2.47 9.32
CA LEU A 104 -12.46 3.10 10.39
C LEU A 104 -12.89 2.12 11.50
N SER A 105 -12.75 0.81 11.28
CA SER A 105 -13.18 -0.21 12.25
C SER A 105 -12.34 -0.31 13.54
N GLU A 106 -11.17 0.32 13.58
CA GLU A 106 -10.14 0.18 14.64
C GLU A 106 -9.64 -1.25 14.92
N LYS A 107 -10.10 -2.25 14.17
CA LYS A 107 -9.70 -3.66 14.31
C LYS A 107 -8.25 -3.90 13.90
N TYR A 108 -7.73 -3.08 12.98
CA TYR A 108 -6.38 -3.17 12.43
C TYR A 108 -5.54 -2.01 12.95
N GLN A 109 -4.29 -2.31 13.33
CA GLN A 109 -3.34 -1.27 13.72
C GLN A 109 -2.50 -0.80 12.53
N MET A 110 -2.53 -1.54 11.42
CA MET A 110 -1.93 -1.15 10.16
C MET A 110 -2.85 -1.48 8.99
N VAL A 111 -2.99 -0.54 8.07
CA VAL A 111 -3.73 -0.72 6.83
C VAL A 111 -2.82 -0.37 5.65
N ILE A 112 -2.72 -1.25 4.68
CA ILE A 112 -1.88 -1.08 3.49
C ILE A 112 -2.77 -1.00 2.26
N PHE A 113 -2.58 0.07 1.49
CA PHE A 113 -3.19 0.31 0.20
C PHE A 113 -2.12 0.13 -0.88
N GLU A 114 -1.97 -1.12 -1.34
CA GLU A 114 -0.98 -1.45 -2.36
C GLU A 114 -1.46 -0.98 -3.73
N GLU A 115 -0.62 -0.22 -4.44
CA GLU A 115 -0.88 0.35 -5.78
C GLU A 115 -2.02 1.39 -5.85
N ILE A 116 -2.45 1.95 -4.71
CA ILE A 116 -3.46 3.02 -4.65
C ILE A 116 -3.05 4.27 -5.44
N ASN A 117 -1.75 4.58 -5.51
CA ASN A 117 -1.28 5.78 -6.18
C ASN A 117 -1.65 5.78 -7.67
N TYR A 118 -1.67 4.61 -8.33
CA TYR A 118 -2.16 4.51 -9.71
C TYR A 118 -3.65 4.78 -9.82
N VAL A 119 -4.45 4.24 -8.89
CA VAL A 119 -5.91 4.42 -8.89
C VAL A 119 -6.28 5.89 -8.75
N LEU A 120 -5.54 6.62 -7.89
CA LEU A 120 -5.70 8.07 -7.72
C LEU A 120 -5.19 8.84 -8.95
N HIS A 121 -4.02 8.47 -9.47
CA HIS A 121 -3.42 9.11 -10.65
C HIS A 121 -4.31 8.98 -11.89
N TYR A 122 -4.93 7.82 -12.11
CA TYR A 122 -5.88 7.58 -13.19
C TYR A 122 -7.31 8.07 -12.89
N GLN A 123 -7.53 8.68 -11.72
CA GLN A 123 -8.81 9.28 -11.33
C GLN A 123 -9.98 8.29 -11.36
N PHE A 124 -9.75 7.05 -10.93
CA PHE A 124 -10.81 6.03 -10.89
C PHE A 124 -11.88 6.32 -9.84
N PHE A 125 -11.53 7.15 -8.87
CA PHE A 125 -12.46 7.83 -7.99
C PHE A 125 -11.85 9.17 -7.54
N PRO A 126 -12.65 10.12 -7.00
CA PRO A 126 -12.15 11.42 -6.58
C PRO A 126 -11.11 11.31 -5.46
N GLU A 127 -9.92 11.87 -5.69
CA GLU A 127 -8.82 11.86 -4.71
C GLU A 127 -9.21 12.52 -3.38
N ASP A 128 -10.05 13.56 -3.43
CA ASP A 128 -10.52 14.27 -2.24
C ASP A 128 -11.17 13.34 -1.21
N GLU A 129 -11.93 12.35 -1.67
CA GLU A 129 -12.56 11.36 -0.79
C GLU A 129 -11.50 10.52 -0.06
N PHE A 130 -10.40 10.16 -0.73
CA PHE A 130 -9.31 9.41 -0.11
C PHE A 130 -8.52 10.25 0.89
N LEU A 131 -8.17 11.48 0.51
CA LEU A 131 -7.43 12.38 1.40
C LEU A 131 -8.24 12.72 2.65
N GLU A 132 -9.55 12.90 2.52
CA GLU A 132 -10.44 13.13 3.65
C GLU A 132 -10.52 11.90 4.56
N LEU A 133 -10.60 10.69 3.99
CA LEU A 133 -10.51 9.45 4.76
C LEU A 133 -9.20 9.36 5.56
N LEU A 134 -8.06 9.71 4.95
CA LEU A 134 -6.76 9.68 5.63
C LEU A 134 -6.65 10.71 6.75
N LYS A 135 -7.19 11.92 6.56
CA LYS A 135 -7.24 12.96 7.59
C LYS A 135 -8.09 12.55 8.79
N ASN A 136 -9.17 11.81 8.56
CA ASN A 136 -10.09 11.32 9.58
C ASN A 136 -9.80 9.89 10.06
N LYS A 137 -8.66 9.29 9.67
CA LYS A 137 -8.30 7.94 10.11
C LYS A 137 -8.21 7.88 11.65
N PRO A 138 -8.46 6.72 12.29
CA PRO A 138 -8.24 6.58 13.72
C PRO A 138 -6.78 6.91 14.09
N GLU A 139 -6.60 7.66 15.19
CA GLU A 139 -5.33 8.31 15.53
C GLU A 139 -4.15 7.32 15.58
N LYS A 140 -4.41 6.10 16.08
CA LYS A 140 -3.38 5.07 16.32
C LYS A 140 -3.13 4.14 15.14
N VAL A 141 -3.91 4.23 14.07
CA VAL A 141 -3.79 3.31 12.92
C VAL A 141 -2.74 3.83 11.95
N HIS A 142 -1.79 2.97 11.59
CA HIS A 142 -0.82 3.24 10.54
C HIS A 142 -1.44 2.97 9.17
N VAL A 143 -1.16 3.84 8.20
CA VAL A 143 -1.56 3.68 6.81
C VAL A 143 -0.32 3.67 5.92
N VAL A 144 -0.25 2.73 4.97
CA VAL A 144 0.83 2.67 3.98
C VAL A 144 0.22 2.72 2.58
N CYS A 145 0.59 3.70 1.78
CA CYS A 145 0.21 3.83 0.38
C CYS A 145 1.41 3.47 -0.51
N THR A 146 1.19 2.68 -1.55
CA THR A 146 2.25 2.34 -2.51
C THR A 146 1.82 2.62 -3.95
N GLY A 147 2.83 2.67 -4.82
CA GLY A 147 2.67 2.79 -6.27
C GLY A 147 3.45 3.97 -6.81
N ARG A 148 3.61 4.02 -8.14
CA ARG A 148 4.23 5.19 -8.79
C ARG A 148 3.27 6.38 -8.73
N ASN A 149 3.79 7.58 -9.03
CA ASN A 149 2.98 8.79 -9.22
C ASN A 149 2.11 9.13 -7.98
N ALA A 150 2.68 9.07 -6.78
CA ALA A 150 1.99 9.66 -5.62
C ALA A 150 1.76 11.15 -5.90
N SER A 151 0.54 11.64 -5.66
CA SER A 151 0.22 13.05 -5.85
C SER A 151 0.92 13.92 -4.81
N ASP A 152 1.21 15.17 -5.15
CA ASP A 152 1.78 16.14 -4.22
C ASP A 152 0.88 16.33 -2.98
N ARG A 153 -0.44 16.22 -3.16
CA ARG A 153 -1.44 16.34 -2.10
C ARG A 153 -1.38 15.18 -1.11
N LEU A 154 -1.17 13.95 -1.60
CA LEU A 154 -0.94 12.79 -0.74
C LEU A 154 0.41 12.87 -0.02
N ILE A 155 1.45 13.34 -0.72
CA ILE A 155 2.78 13.58 -0.15
C ILE A 155 2.71 14.61 0.98
N GLU A 156 1.97 15.70 0.79
CA GLU A 156 1.84 16.79 1.77
C GLU A 156 1.24 16.32 3.10
N ILE A 157 0.24 15.42 3.07
CA ILE A 157 -0.40 14.92 4.30
C ILE A 157 0.34 13.72 4.93
N ALA A 158 1.34 13.15 4.25
CA ALA A 158 2.05 11.98 4.72
C ALA A 158 3.07 12.34 5.82
N ASP A 159 3.18 11.48 6.83
CA ASP A 159 4.20 11.62 7.88
C ASP A 159 5.59 11.13 7.42
N LEU A 160 5.61 10.20 6.47
CA LEU A 160 6.83 9.62 5.90
C LEU A 160 6.63 9.35 4.41
N VAL A 161 7.53 9.89 3.57
CA VAL A 161 7.56 9.61 2.14
C VAL A 161 8.92 9.06 1.76
N THR A 162 8.94 7.96 1.04
CA THR A 162 10.16 7.39 0.43
C THR A 162 9.97 7.28 -1.08
N GLU A 163 10.83 7.97 -1.81
CA GLU A 163 10.95 7.80 -3.26
C GLU A 163 11.98 6.72 -3.57
N MET A 164 11.53 5.61 -4.14
CA MET A 164 12.41 4.57 -4.65
C MET A 164 12.86 4.96 -6.05
N LYS A 165 14.02 5.63 -6.13
CA LYS A 165 14.63 5.99 -7.42
C LYS A 165 15.23 4.76 -8.11
N MET A 166 14.93 4.58 -9.39
CA MET A 166 15.54 3.51 -10.19
C MET A 166 16.97 3.89 -10.59
N ILE A 167 17.96 3.46 -9.81
CA ILE A 167 19.38 3.67 -10.15
C ILE A 167 19.85 2.67 -11.22
N LYS A 168 19.41 1.41 -11.09
CA LYS A 168 19.65 0.30 -12.02
C LYS A 168 18.52 -0.72 -11.86
N HIS A 169 18.12 -1.40 -12.92
CA HIS A 169 17.11 -2.46 -12.89
C HIS A 169 17.42 -3.60 -13.86
N PRO A 170 17.61 -4.85 -13.40
CA PRO A 170 18.13 -5.98 -14.21
C PRO A 170 17.45 -6.17 -15.57
N PHE A 171 16.14 -5.99 -15.66
CA PHE A 171 15.42 -5.99 -16.94
C PHE A 171 15.95 -4.95 -17.95
N LYS A 172 16.23 -3.72 -17.52
CA LYS A 172 16.64 -2.60 -18.36
C LYS A 172 18.09 -2.70 -18.83
N GLU A 173 19.03 -3.03 -17.93
CA GLU A 173 20.46 -3.03 -18.33
C GLU A 173 20.99 -4.41 -18.71
N GLN A 174 20.28 -5.49 -18.36
CA GLN A 174 20.75 -6.85 -18.60
C GLN A 174 19.73 -7.71 -19.38
N GLY A 175 18.51 -7.21 -19.62
CA GLY A 175 17.45 -7.98 -20.28
C GLY A 175 16.93 -9.17 -19.45
N ILE A 176 17.22 -9.21 -18.15
CA ILE A 176 16.82 -10.33 -17.29
C ILE A 176 15.30 -10.25 -17.02
N PRO A 177 14.53 -11.31 -17.34
CA PRO A 177 13.08 -11.33 -17.13
C PRO A 177 12.73 -11.49 -15.65
N ALA A 178 11.45 -11.28 -15.31
CA ALA A 178 10.93 -11.46 -13.97
C ALA A 178 11.17 -12.89 -13.43
N GLN A 179 11.62 -12.99 -12.18
CA GLN A 179 11.98 -14.24 -11.53
C GLN A 179 11.12 -14.51 -10.30
N LYS A 180 10.75 -15.78 -10.13
CA LYS A 180 10.03 -16.27 -8.95
C LYS A 180 10.86 -16.02 -7.68
N GLY A 181 10.23 -15.44 -6.67
CA GLY A 181 10.84 -15.03 -5.40
C GLY A 181 11.51 -13.66 -5.43
N ILE A 182 11.60 -13.01 -6.60
CA ILE A 182 12.19 -11.68 -6.76
C ILE A 182 11.14 -10.66 -7.23
N GLU A 183 10.44 -10.96 -8.33
CA GLU A 183 9.35 -10.14 -8.88
C GLU A 183 7.96 -10.67 -8.50
N PHE A 184 7.80 -11.99 -8.32
CA PHE A 184 6.52 -12.64 -7.97
C PHE A 184 6.65 -13.94 -7.18
#